data_AF-A0AAU8UB00-F1
#
_entry.id   AF-A0AAU8UB00-F1
#
_cell.length_a   1.000
_cell.length_b   1.000
_cell.length_c   1.000
_cell.angle_alpha   90.00
_cell.angle_beta   90.00
_cell.angle_gamma   90.00
#
_symmetry.space_group_name_H-M   'P 1'
#
loop_
_entity.id
_entity.type
_entity.pdbx_description
1 polymer ?
#
loop_
_entity_poly.entity_id
_entity_poly.type
_entity_poly.pdbx_seq_one_letter_code
_entity_poly.pdbx_strand_id
1 'polypeptide(L)' 'MVSMQQLLIVLIIIILLFGAKKIPELAKGVGQGIRVFKKEMESEEKTEKVEAQKDEVKKTDEIKEETKA' A
#
# COMPACT_ATOMS: atom_id res chain seq x y z
N MET A 1 -13.79 21.33 16.59
CA MET A 1 -13.80 20.02 15.90
C MET A 1 -13.93 20.30 14.41
N VAL A 2 -12.98 19.83 13.60
CA VAL A 2 -13.07 20.01 12.14
C VAL A 2 -14.05 18.97 11.60
N SER A 3 -15.17 19.45 11.09
CA SER A 3 -16.25 18.66 10.51
C SER A 3 -15.92 18.34 9.04
N MET A 4 -16.39 17.19 8.53
CA MET A 4 -16.16 16.81 7.14
C MET A 4 -16.59 17.88 6.11
N GLN A 5 -17.58 18.71 6.45
CA GLN A 5 -18.05 19.81 5.63
C GLN A 5 -16.97 20.86 5.36
N GLN A 6 -16.11 21.17 6.35
CA GLN A 6 -15.05 22.16 6.20
C GLN A 6 -13.95 21.63 5.27
N LEU A 7 -13.59 20.35 5.38
CA LEU A 7 -12.65 19.71 4.46
C LEU A 7 -13.19 19.70 3.02
N LEU A 8 -14.48 19.45 2.81
CA LEU A 8 -15.11 19.54 1.48
C LEU A 8 -15.04 20.95 0.90
N ILE A 9 -15.30 21.99 1.71
CA ILE A 9 -15.23 23.39 1.27
C ILE A 9 -13.80 23.75 0.85
N VAL A 10 -12.80 23.38 1.65
CA VAL A 10 -11.39 23.61 1.33
C VAL A 10 -10.99 22.87 0.05
N LEU A 11 -11.43 21.62 -0.11
CA LEU A 11 -11.16 20.83 -1.31
C LEU A 11 -11.74 21.48 -2.57
N ILE A 12 -12.95 22.04 -2.50
CA ILE A 12 -13.57 22.78 -3.61
C ILE A 12 -12.73 24.01 -3.97
N ILE A 13 -12.27 24.78 -2.98
CA ILE A 13 -11.42 25.96 -3.23
C ILE A 13 -10.13 25.54 -3.95
N ILE A 14 -9.46 24.48 -3.48
CA ILE A 14 -8.24 23.96 -4.11
C ILE A 14 -8.51 23.53 -5.56
N ILE A 15 -9.64 22.85 -5.82
CA ILE A 15 -10.04 22.44 -7.17
C ILE A 15 -10.31 23.66 -8.07
N LEU A 16 -10.84 24.76 -7.55
CA LEU A 16 -11.05 25.98 -8.32
C LEU A 16 -9.74 26.69 -8.66
N LEU A 17 -8.77 26.72 -7.73
CA LEU A 17 -7.47 27.37 -7.94
C LEU A 17 -6.56 26.59 -8.88
N PHE A 18 -6.48 25.27 -8.70
CA PHE A 18 -5.57 24.40 -9.46
C PHE A 18 -6.25 23.71 -10.64
N GLY A 19 -7.59 23.64 -10.65
CA GLY A 19 -8.37 22.89 -11.63
C GLY A 19 -8.52 21.41 -11.27
N ALA A 20 -9.68 20.83 -11.56
CA ALA A 20 -9.99 19.41 -11.30
C ALA A 20 -9.04 18.42 -11.99
N LYS A 21 -8.37 18.84 -13.08
CA LYS A 21 -7.40 18.02 -13.81
C LYS A 21 -6.02 17.95 -13.15
N LYS A 22 -5.62 18.96 -12.36
CA LYS A 22 -4.28 19.01 -11.76
C LYS A 22 -4.10 18.11 -10.55
N ILE A 23 -5.12 17.93 -9.74
CA ILE A 23 -5.09 16.99 -8.60
C ILE A 23 -4.76 15.54 -9.04
N PRO A 24 -5.46 14.92 -10.01
CA PRO A 24 -5.13 13.57 -10.45
C PRO A 24 -3.81 13.48 -11.22
N GLU A 25 -3.40 14.54 -11.92
CA GLU A 25 -2.10 14.62 -12.60
C GLU A 25 -0.94 14.58 -11.59
N LEU A 26 -1.04 15.40 -10.53
CA LEU A 26 -0.06 15.42 -9.43
C LEU A 26 -0.07 14.10 -8.64
N ALA A 27 -1.25 13.56 -8.34
CA ALA A 27 -1.38 12.28 -7.63
C ALA A 27 -0.75 11.11 -8.40
N LYS A 28 -0.88 11.10 -9.74
CA LYS A 28 -0.22 10.09 -10.59
C LYS A 28 1.30 10.20 -10.52
N GLY A 29 1.85 11.41 -10.62
CA GLY A 29 3.30 11.62 -10.53
C GLY A 29 3.88 11.23 -9.16
N VAL A 30 3.25 11.72 -8.08
CA VAL A 30 3.66 11.38 -6.71
C VAL A 30 3.47 9.88 -6.41
N GLY A 31 2.36 9.29 -6.85
CA GLY A 31 2.08 7.87 -6.65
C GLY A 31 3.06 6.95 -7.38
N GLN A 32 3.49 7.33 -8.59
CA GLN A 32 4.55 6.61 -9.31
C GLN A 32 5.89 6.71 -8.57
N GLY A 33 6.28 7.90 -8.11
CA GLY A 33 7.51 8.11 -7.34
C GLY A 33 7.53 7.30 -6.04
N ILE A 34 6.46 7.37 -5.24
CA ILE A 34 6.32 6.57 -4.00
C ILE A 34 6.35 5.07 -4.30
N ARG A 35 5.75 4.61 -5.40
CA ARG A 35 5.74 3.19 -5.78
C ARG A 35 7.13 2.68 -6.14
N VAL A 36 7.91 3.47 -6.88
CA VAL A 36 9.29 3.12 -7.23
C VAL A 36 10.16 3.13 -5.97
N PHE A 37 10.05 4.19 -5.16
CA PHE A 37 10.76 4.32 -3.89
C PHE A 37 10.48 3.15 -2.94
N LYS A 38 9.20 2.78 -2.76
CA LYS A 38 8.81 1.64 -1.94
C LYS A 38 9.36 0.32 -2.48
N LYS A 39 9.34 0.14 -3.81
CA LYS A 39 9.87 -1.08 -4.45
C LYS A 39 11.37 -1.23 -4.26
N GLU A 40 12.11 -0.13 -4.37
CA GLU A 40 13.56 -0.10 -4.16
C GLU A 40 13.90 -0.36 -2.68
N MET A 41 13.25 0.34 -1.76
CA MET A 41 13.41 0.11 -0.32
C MET A 41 13.04 -1.33 0.09
N GLU A 42 11.93 -1.87 -0.42
CA GLU A 42 11.53 -3.25 -0.15
C GLU A 42 12.49 -4.28 -0.76
N SER A 43 13.19 -3.93 -1.84
CA SER A 43 14.19 -4.82 -2.46
C SER A 43 15.49 -4.86 -1.66
N GLU A 44 15.86 -3.75 -1.02
CA GLU A 44 16.95 -3.71 -0.03
C GLU A 44 16.57 -4.48 1.24
N GLU A 45 15.38 -4.26 1.79
CA GLU A 45 14.87 -5.03 2.95
C GLU A 45 14.63 -6.51 2.64
N LYS A 46 14.28 -6.87 1.39
CA LYS A 46 14.12 -8.28 1.00
C LYS A 46 15.43 -9.04 1.01
N THR A 47 16.59 -8.38 0.91
CA THR A 47 17.88 -9.07 1.02
C THR A 47 18.10 -9.59 2.45
N GLU A 48 17.52 -8.94 3.47
CA GLU A 48 17.50 -9.46 4.85
C GLU A 48 16.30 -10.40 5.12
N LYS A 49 15.19 -10.28 4.38
CA LYS A 49 13.96 -11.07 4.64
C LYS A 49 13.80 -12.36 3.81
N VAL A 50 14.84 -12.84 3.10
CA VAL A 50 14.79 -14.18 2.45
C VAL A 50 14.99 -15.31 3.47
N GLU A 51 15.54 -15.05 4.65
CA GLU A 51 15.76 -16.11 5.66
C GLU A 51 14.54 -16.40 6.56
N ALA A 52 13.50 -15.56 6.58
CA ALA A 52 12.41 -15.68 7.57
C ALA A 52 11.04 -16.16 7.02
N GLN A 53 10.94 -16.58 5.76
CA GLN A 53 9.65 -17.01 5.16
C GLN A 53 9.71 -18.36 4.42
N LYS A 54 10.60 -19.27 4.83
CA LYS A 54 10.62 -20.68 4.35
C LYS A 54 10.07 -21.69 5.38
N ASP A 55 9.62 -21.27 6.56
CA ASP A 55 9.15 -22.19 7.60
C ASP A 55 7.62 -22.35 7.73
N GLU A 56 6.79 -21.51 7.10
CA GLU A 56 5.32 -21.59 7.31
C GLU A 56 4.52 -22.38 6.26
N VAL A 57 5.16 -22.92 5.20
CA VAL A 57 4.42 -23.68 4.16
C VAL A 57 4.51 -25.20 4.32
N LYS A 58 5.24 -25.74 5.32
CA LYS A 58 5.34 -27.20 5.52
C LYS A 58 4.39 -27.81 6.57
N LYS A 59 3.64 -27.03 7.35
CA LYS A 59 2.85 -27.58 8.48
C LYS A 59 1.36 -27.79 8.20
N THR A 60 0.89 -27.60 6.97
CA THR A 60 -0.54 -27.78 6.64
C THR A 60 -0.87 -29.11 5.97
N ASP A 61 0.13 -29.88 5.50
CA ASP A 61 -0.11 -31.15 4.81
C ASP A 61 -0.07 -32.40 5.72
N GLU A 62 0.44 -32.32 6.96
CA GLU A 62 0.54 -33.50 7.85
C GLU A 62 -0.69 -33.74 8.75
N ILE A 63 -1.60 -32.78 8.93
CA ILE A 63 -2.71 -32.92 9.90
C ILE A 63 -3.91 -33.71 9.33
N LYS A 64 -3.93 -34.04 8.03
CA LYS A 64 -5.08 -34.75 7.41
C LYS A 64 -5.01 -36.28 7.43
N GLU A 65 -3.91 -36.89 7.88
CA GLU A 65 -3.77 -38.37 7.81
C GLU A 65 -4.08 -39.10 9.14
N GLU A 66 -4.09 -38.43 10.30
CA GLU A 66 -4.31 -39.11 11.60
C GLU A 66 -5.75 -39.08 12.15
N THR A 67 -6.74 -38.56 11.42
CA THR A 67 -8.16 -38.60 11.89
C THR A 67 -9.04 -39.54 11.08
N LYS A 68 -8.45 -40.59 10.48
CA LYS A 68 -9.22 -41.64 9.80
C LYS A 68 -8.67 -43.07 9.94
N ALA A 69 -7.87 -43.34 10.96
CA ALA A 69 -7.51 -44.70 11.37
C ALA A 69 -8.30 -45.12 12.61
#